data_AF-A0A6P2AQ02-F1
#
_entry.id   AF-A0A6P2AQ02-F1
#
_cell.length_a   1.000
_cell.length_b   1.000
_cell.length_c   1.000
_cell.angle_alpha   90.00
_cell.angle_beta   90.00
_cell.angle_gamma   90.00
#
_symmetry.space_group_name_H-M   'P 1'
#
loop_
_entity.id
_entity.type
_entity.pdbx_description
1 polymer ?
#
loop_
_entity_poly.entity_id
_entity_poly.type
_entity_poly.pdbx_seq_one_letter_code
_entity_poly.pdbx_strand_id
1 'polypeptide(L)'
;MSTPTFLLLALAIWIGLVVAVRWGLLPLLERGPVQDPIVNFLWWANRVYTRLVHRVTFDGQDKLRRQRDHGGIIFVSNHTSGVDPLLIQAACHFEVRWMMAADMMIDSLAPLWKRLRIIPVDRAGKDRSSLREAIRHVKGGGAIGIFPEGRIVTRGEIRPFLNGVGLLVAKTNAPVVLVWISGTPETEDLRTSFVTPSRSRVRFVKRVNYPRDQSAQDITRDLREKLSQASGWPLNDEPLTPTNRGPALRQGSQERSAAAPSADHRDENDEKSDEDHGSDPSTGPYHAAYPNRCTMTA
;
A
#
# COMPACT_ATOMS: atom_id res chain seq x y z
N MET A 1 -5.76 -49.50 -32.72
CA MET A 1 -6.97 -48.85 -32.15
C MET A 1 -7.71 -48.17 -33.28
N SER A 2 -9.02 -48.37 -33.40
CA SER A 2 -9.84 -47.62 -34.35
C SER A 2 -9.86 -46.14 -33.96
N THR A 3 -9.72 -45.24 -34.95
CA THR A 3 -9.82 -43.77 -34.81
C THR A 3 -10.94 -43.30 -33.84
N PRO A 4 -12.16 -43.85 -33.84
CA PRO A 4 -13.20 -43.49 -32.87
C PRO A 4 -12.84 -43.76 -31.41
N THR A 5 -12.13 -44.85 -31.10
CA THR A 5 -11.77 -45.21 -29.72
C THR A 5 -10.72 -44.26 -29.15
N PHE A 6 -9.78 -43.81 -30.00
CA PHE A 6 -8.79 -42.80 -29.61
C PHE A 6 -9.45 -41.45 -29.31
N LEU A 7 -10.39 -41.01 -30.16
CA LEU A 7 -11.12 -39.75 -29.95
C LEU A 7 -11.95 -39.76 -28.67
N LEU A 8 -12.61 -40.87 -28.35
CA LEU A 8 -13.37 -41.03 -27.10
C LEU A 8 -12.47 -41.00 -25.87
N LEU A 9 -11.30 -41.64 -25.92
CA LEU A 9 -10.32 -41.60 -24.83
C LEU A 9 -9.76 -40.18 -24.62
N ALA A 10 -9.43 -39.48 -25.72
CA ALA A 10 -8.93 -38.11 -25.67
C ALA A 10 -9.97 -37.14 -25.07
N LEU A 11 -11.24 -37.27 -25.47
CA LEU A 11 -12.36 -36.52 -24.89
C LEU A 11 -12.55 -36.87 -23.40
N ALA A 12 -12.46 -38.17 -23.09
CA ALA A 12 -12.30 -38.77 -21.75
C ALA A 12 -11.39 -37.95 -20.83
N ILE A 13 -10.13 -37.91 -21.25
CA ILE A 13 -9.02 -37.25 -20.54
C ILE A 13 -9.25 -35.75 -20.45
N TRP A 14 -9.71 -35.12 -21.53
CA TRP A 14 -9.97 -33.67 -21.55
C TRP A 14 -11.07 -33.28 -20.56
N ILE A 15 -12.19 -34.00 -20.53
CA ILE A 15 -13.27 -33.79 -19.57
C ILE A 15 -12.75 -34.01 -18.14
N GLY A 16 -12.00 -35.09 -17.90
CA GLY A 16 -11.38 -35.35 -16.60
C GLY A 16 -10.47 -34.21 -16.13
N LEU A 17 -9.67 -33.65 -17.04
CA LEU A 17 -8.78 -32.52 -16.77
C LEU A 17 -9.58 -31.23 -16.48
N VAL A 18 -10.63 -30.95 -17.26
CA VAL A 18 -11.52 -29.81 -17.01
C VAL A 18 -12.20 -29.93 -15.65
N VAL A 19 -12.69 -31.12 -15.28
CA VAL A 19 -13.31 -31.36 -13.97
C VAL A 19 -12.28 -31.21 -12.85
N ALA A 20 -11.08 -31.79 -12.99
CA ALA A 20 -10.00 -31.65 -12.01
C ALA A 20 -9.56 -30.19 -11.81
N VAL A 21 -9.47 -29.40 -12.89
CA VAL A 21 -9.17 -27.97 -12.80
C VAL A 21 -10.34 -27.22 -12.16
N ARG A 22 -11.59 -27.47 -12.60
CA ARG A 22 -12.78 -26.72 -12.17
C ARG A 22 -13.19 -27.00 -10.73
N TRP A 23 -12.99 -28.22 -10.24
CA TRP A 23 -13.42 -28.68 -8.92
C TRP A 23 -12.26 -28.94 -7.96
N GLY A 24 -11.03 -29.03 -8.45
CA GLY A 24 -9.81 -29.18 -7.64
C GLY A 24 -8.99 -27.89 -7.57
N LEU A 25 -8.39 -27.49 -8.70
CA LEU A 25 -7.42 -26.40 -8.74
C LEU A 25 -8.04 -25.01 -8.52
N LEU A 26 -9.13 -24.68 -9.22
CA LEU A 26 -9.77 -23.36 -9.12
C LEU A 26 -10.27 -23.08 -7.70
N PRO A 27 -11.01 -23.97 -7.02
CA PRO A 27 -11.41 -23.73 -5.64
C PRO A 27 -10.21 -23.56 -4.68
N LEU A 28 -9.06 -24.18 -4.95
CA LEU A 28 -7.84 -23.99 -4.17
C LEU A 28 -7.25 -22.58 -4.36
N LEU A 29 -7.29 -22.05 -5.58
CA LEU A 29 -6.81 -20.70 -5.91
C LEU A 29 -7.80 -19.61 -5.50
N GLU A 30 -9.10 -19.91 -5.51
CA GLU A 30 -10.17 -19.05 -5.02
C GLU A 30 -10.21 -19.01 -3.48
N ARG A 31 -9.64 -20.02 -2.80
CA ARG A 31 -9.39 -19.96 -1.36
C ARG A 31 -8.29 -18.94 -1.10
N GLY A 32 -8.68 -17.88 -0.41
CA GLY A 32 -7.75 -16.87 0.03
C GLY A 32 -8.35 -16.02 1.13
N PRO A 33 -7.66 -14.92 1.46
CA PRO A 33 -7.95 -14.19 2.67
C PRO A 33 -9.13 -13.22 2.57
N VAL A 34 -9.72 -13.06 1.39
CA VAL A 34 -10.86 -12.16 1.14
C VAL A 34 -11.97 -12.86 0.35
N GLN A 35 -13.13 -12.21 0.23
CA GLN A 35 -14.30 -12.74 -0.49
C GLN A 35 -14.22 -12.54 -2.01
N ASP A 36 -13.13 -11.95 -2.53
CA ASP A 36 -12.93 -11.71 -3.95
C ASP A 36 -12.00 -12.78 -4.57
N PRO A 37 -12.49 -13.64 -5.48
CA PRO A 37 -11.71 -14.71 -6.11
C PRO A 37 -10.47 -14.23 -6.85
N ILE A 38 -10.52 -13.07 -7.50
CA ILE A 38 -9.41 -12.55 -8.28
C ILE A 38 -8.35 -11.97 -7.34
N VAL A 39 -8.75 -11.33 -6.24
CA VAL A 39 -7.78 -10.89 -5.22
C VAL A 39 -7.09 -12.10 -4.57
N ASN A 40 -7.82 -13.18 -4.32
CA ASN A 40 -7.25 -14.43 -3.80
C ASN A 40 -6.26 -15.06 -4.79
N PHE A 41 -6.60 -15.08 -6.08
CA PHE A 41 -5.69 -15.51 -7.14
C PHE A 41 -4.43 -14.64 -7.19
N LEU A 42 -4.57 -13.30 -7.18
CA LEU A 42 -3.45 -12.36 -7.17
C LEU A 42 -2.58 -12.53 -5.92
N TRP A 43 -3.18 -12.83 -4.77
CA TRP A 43 -2.46 -13.11 -3.54
C TRP A 43 -1.60 -14.39 -3.65
N TRP A 44 -2.14 -15.47 -4.22
CA TRP A 44 -1.38 -16.68 -4.51
C TRP A 44 -0.26 -16.42 -5.53
N ALA A 45 -0.58 -15.73 -6.62
CA ALA A 45 0.40 -15.34 -7.64
C ALA A 45 1.53 -14.51 -7.03
N ASN A 46 1.21 -13.52 -6.19
CA ASN A 46 2.18 -12.70 -5.48
C ASN A 46 3.08 -13.55 -4.55
N ARG A 47 2.53 -14.55 -3.85
CA ARG A 47 3.31 -15.46 -2.99
C ARG A 47 4.25 -16.37 -3.77
N VAL A 48 3.87 -16.80 -4.96
CA VAL A 48 4.76 -17.55 -5.85
C VAL A 48 5.84 -16.62 -6.40
N TYR A 49 5.44 -15.48 -6.94
CA TYR A 49 6.32 -14.45 -7.49
C TYR A 49 7.41 -14.00 -6.50
N THR A 50 7.02 -13.58 -5.30
CA THR A 50 7.98 -13.10 -4.28
C THR A 50 8.94 -14.19 -3.79
N ARG A 51 8.54 -15.46 -3.83
CA ARG A 51 9.42 -16.59 -3.52
C ARG A 51 10.38 -16.92 -4.67
N LEU A 52 9.92 -16.91 -5.91
CA LEU A 52 10.74 -17.28 -7.06
C LEU A 52 11.73 -16.18 -7.47
N VAL A 53 11.25 -14.93 -7.56
CA VAL A 53 12.05 -13.79 -8.04
C VAL A 53 12.88 -13.18 -6.90
N HIS A 54 12.26 -12.94 -5.75
CA HIS A 54 12.91 -12.22 -4.64
C HIS A 54 13.43 -13.14 -3.53
N ARG A 55 13.19 -14.46 -3.63
CA ARG A 55 13.62 -15.47 -2.62
C ARG A 55 13.30 -15.02 -1.20
N VAL A 56 12.10 -14.47 -1.03
CA VAL A 56 11.71 -13.78 0.20
C VAL A 56 11.74 -14.73 1.40
N THR A 57 12.29 -14.24 2.51
CA THR A 57 12.23 -14.90 3.82
C THR A 57 11.45 -14.04 4.80
N PHE A 58 10.69 -14.68 5.69
CA PHE A 58 9.84 -14.02 6.68
C PHE A 58 10.30 -14.35 8.09
N ASP A 59 10.52 -13.33 8.91
CA ASP A 59 10.80 -13.44 10.35
C ASP A 59 9.65 -12.78 11.13
N GLY A 60 9.16 -13.45 12.18
CA GLY A 60 8.12 -12.93 13.07
C GLY A 60 6.67 -13.08 12.54
N GLN A 61 6.47 -13.72 11.38
CA GLN A 61 5.15 -13.87 10.74
C GLN A 61 4.13 -14.62 11.61
N ASP A 62 4.56 -15.62 12.38
CA ASP A 62 3.65 -16.43 13.21
C ASP A 62 3.02 -15.64 14.36
N LYS A 63 3.69 -14.57 14.81
CA LYS A 63 3.16 -13.65 15.82
C LYS A 63 2.05 -12.78 15.22
N LEU A 64 2.20 -12.37 13.96
CA LEU A 64 1.21 -11.55 13.26
C LEU A 64 -0.14 -12.27 13.11
N ARG A 65 -0.13 -13.54 12.71
CA ARG A 65 -1.37 -14.33 12.51
C ARG A 65 -2.21 -14.39 13.79
N ARG A 66 -1.57 -14.65 14.94
CA ARG A 66 -2.23 -14.75 16.26
C ARG A 66 -2.72 -13.41 16.81
N GLN A 67 -2.21 -12.29 16.29
CA GLN A 67 -2.45 -10.96 16.84
C GLN A 67 -3.49 -10.15 16.06
N ARG A 68 -4.03 -10.72 14.97
CA ARG A 68 -5.07 -10.07 14.16
C ARG A 68 -6.47 -10.13 14.78
N ASP A 69 -6.67 -10.94 15.82
CA ASP A 69 -8.02 -11.37 16.20
C ASP A 69 -8.97 -10.25 16.64
N HIS A 70 -8.49 -9.04 16.99
CA HIS A 70 -9.38 -7.94 17.40
C HIS A 70 -8.88 -6.56 16.94
N GLY A 71 -9.48 -6.02 15.87
CA GLY A 71 -9.39 -4.60 15.51
C GLY A 71 -8.42 -4.26 14.36
N GLY A 72 -8.41 -2.98 13.98
CA GLY A 72 -7.59 -2.48 12.89
C GLY A 72 -6.09 -2.49 13.24
N ILE A 73 -5.25 -2.49 12.21
CA ILE A 73 -3.79 -2.58 12.38
C ILE A 73 -3.07 -1.71 11.36
N ILE A 74 -1.95 -1.13 11.76
CA ILE A 74 -1.14 -0.26 10.90
C ILE A 74 0.24 -0.89 10.75
N PHE A 75 0.67 -1.20 9.54
CA PHE A 75 2.04 -1.60 9.23
C PHE A 75 2.86 -0.38 8.89
N VAL A 76 3.98 -0.21 9.59
CA VAL A 76 4.96 0.86 9.33
C VAL A 76 6.27 0.20 8.95
N SER A 77 6.77 0.51 7.76
CA SER A 77 7.99 -0.09 7.21
C SER A 77 8.91 0.96 6.60
N ASN A 78 10.21 0.67 6.56
CA ASN A 78 11.12 1.37 5.67
C ASN A 78 10.77 1.10 4.21
N HIS A 79 11.19 1.99 3.31
CA HIS A 79 10.92 1.87 1.88
C HIS A 79 12.17 1.98 1.02
N THR A 80 12.58 0.86 0.44
CA THR A 80 13.82 0.74 -0.35
C THR A 80 13.56 0.32 -1.80
N SER A 81 12.34 -0.11 -2.12
CA SER A 81 12.01 -0.63 -3.45
C SER A 81 10.50 -0.63 -3.71
N GLY A 82 10.10 -0.49 -4.97
CA GLY A 82 8.68 -0.56 -5.38
C GLY A 82 8.01 -1.90 -5.07
N VAL A 83 8.78 -2.98 -4.87
CA VAL A 83 8.29 -4.32 -4.53
C VAL A 83 7.97 -4.51 -3.04
N ASP A 84 8.35 -3.57 -2.18
CA ASP A 84 8.15 -3.64 -0.72
C ASP A 84 6.71 -3.96 -0.28
N PRO A 85 5.65 -3.31 -0.84
CA PRO A 85 4.27 -3.62 -0.48
C PRO A 85 3.90 -5.08 -0.79
N LEU A 86 4.37 -5.60 -1.94
CA LEU A 86 4.10 -6.98 -2.37
C LEU A 86 4.77 -8.00 -1.44
N LEU A 87 5.98 -7.72 -0.97
CA LEU A 87 6.69 -8.57 -0.03
C LEU A 87 5.97 -8.67 1.32
N ILE A 88 5.50 -7.54 1.87
CA ILE A 88 4.73 -7.55 3.13
C ILE A 88 3.38 -8.25 2.91
N GLN A 89 2.66 -7.92 1.84
CA GLN A 89 1.35 -8.52 1.54
C GLN A 89 1.46 -10.04 1.35
N ALA A 90 2.55 -10.56 0.81
CA ALA A 90 2.79 -11.99 0.67
C ALA A 90 2.83 -12.72 2.03
N ALA A 91 3.23 -12.04 3.11
CA ALA A 91 3.20 -12.60 4.47
C ALA A 91 1.83 -12.52 5.16
N CYS A 92 0.94 -11.63 4.72
CA CYS A 92 -0.36 -11.43 5.35
C CYS A 92 -1.41 -12.40 4.78
N HIS A 93 -2.17 -13.08 5.65
CA HIS A 93 -3.37 -13.87 5.27
C HIS A 93 -4.63 -13.01 5.33
N PHE A 94 -4.48 -11.77 4.89
CA PHE A 94 -5.48 -10.72 4.87
C PHE A 94 -5.05 -9.60 3.98
N GLU A 95 -6.04 -8.87 3.48
CA GLU A 95 -5.78 -7.69 2.68
C GLU A 95 -5.21 -6.57 3.56
N VAL A 96 -4.10 -6.02 3.09
CA VAL A 96 -3.54 -4.77 3.59
C VAL A 96 -3.81 -3.72 2.50
N ARG A 97 -4.55 -2.67 2.85
CA ARG A 97 -4.73 -1.53 1.96
C ARG A 97 -3.48 -0.67 2.04
N TRP A 98 -2.87 -0.41 0.90
CA TRP A 98 -1.63 0.37 0.83
C TRP A 98 -1.91 1.83 0.51
N MET A 99 -1.21 2.72 1.21
CA MET A 99 -1.16 4.14 0.86
C MET A 99 -0.07 4.32 -0.21
N MET A 100 -0.47 4.69 -1.43
CA MET A 100 0.41 4.79 -2.59
C MET A 100 0.34 6.20 -3.17
N ALA A 101 1.48 6.75 -3.57
CA ALA A 101 1.49 8.06 -4.22
C ALA A 101 0.72 8.01 -5.55
N ALA A 102 -0.19 8.96 -5.76
CA ALA A 102 -1.08 8.97 -6.92
C ALA A 102 -0.31 9.05 -8.25
N ASP A 103 0.85 9.72 -8.26
CA ASP A 103 1.75 9.84 -9.41
C ASP A 103 2.42 8.52 -9.83
N MET A 104 2.44 7.51 -8.95
CA MET A 104 2.94 6.17 -9.24
C MET A 104 1.85 5.23 -9.76
N MET A 105 0.58 5.64 -9.71
CA MET A 105 -0.54 4.81 -10.12
C MET A 105 -0.75 4.91 -11.63
N ILE A 106 -0.30 3.88 -12.36
CA ILE A 106 -0.44 3.84 -13.81
C ILE A 106 -1.92 3.64 -14.20
N ASP A 107 -2.44 4.48 -15.10
CA ASP A 107 -3.86 4.49 -15.51
C ASP A 107 -4.35 3.16 -16.07
N SER A 108 -3.52 2.44 -16.83
CA SER A 108 -3.86 1.12 -17.38
C SER A 108 -4.12 0.07 -16.29
N LEU A 109 -3.68 0.31 -15.06
CA LEU A 109 -3.90 -0.54 -13.90
C LEU A 109 -4.99 0.00 -12.96
N ALA A 110 -5.71 1.07 -13.33
CA ALA A 110 -6.76 1.66 -12.50
C ALA A 110 -7.84 0.66 -12.01
N PRO A 111 -8.33 -0.29 -12.85
CA PRO A 111 -9.27 -1.31 -12.38
C PRO A 111 -8.66 -2.21 -11.29
N LEU A 112 -7.36 -2.52 -11.42
CA LEU A 112 -6.62 -3.32 -10.44
C LEU A 112 -6.44 -2.55 -9.14
N TRP A 113 -6.05 -1.27 -9.19
CA TRP A 113 -5.90 -0.43 -7.99
C TRP A 113 -7.20 -0.29 -7.20
N LYS A 114 -8.31 -0.10 -7.91
CA LYS A 114 -9.64 -0.04 -7.30
C LYS A 114 -10.01 -1.37 -6.63
N ARG A 115 -9.72 -2.49 -7.29
CA ARG A 115 -10.00 -3.83 -6.77
C ARG A 115 -9.15 -4.18 -5.54
N LEU A 116 -7.88 -3.79 -5.54
CA LEU A 116 -6.96 -3.90 -4.40
C LEU A 116 -7.18 -2.80 -3.35
N ARG A 117 -8.16 -1.92 -3.57
CA ARG A 117 -8.56 -0.82 -2.69
C ARG A 117 -7.36 0.06 -2.26
N ILE A 118 -6.42 0.30 -3.17
CA ILE A 118 -5.27 1.19 -2.91
C ILE A 118 -5.79 2.59 -2.54
N ILE A 119 -5.17 3.21 -1.53
CA ILE A 119 -5.49 4.57 -1.11
C ILE A 119 -4.50 5.52 -1.80
N PRO A 120 -4.92 6.31 -2.80
CA PRO A 120 -4.05 7.28 -3.45
C PRO A 120 -3.68 8.40 -2.47
N VAL A 121 -2.42 8.85 -2.50
CA VAL A 121 -1.91 9.94 -1.66
C VAL A 121 -1.25 10.98 -2.55
N ASP A 122 -1.60 12.24 -2.34
CA ASP A 122 -0.88 13.37 -2.91
C ASP A 122 0.38 13.67 -2.10
N ARG A 123 1.55 13.61 -2.74
CA ARG A 123 2.84 13.93 -2.12
C ARG A 123 2.93 15.41 -1.70
N ALA A 124 2.16 16.29 -2.34
CA ALA A 124 2.12 17.71 -1.97
C ALA A 124 1.35 17.95 -0.66
N GLY A 125 0.66 16.94 -0.12
CA GLY A 125 -0.02 17.01 1.17
C GLY A 125 -1.19 18.00 1.21
N LYS A 126 -1.68 18.45 0.04
CA LYS A 126 -2.76 19.44 -0.07
C LYS A 126 -4.11 18.85 0.33
N ASP A 127 -4.30 17.55 0.09
CA ASP A 127 -5.54 16.85 0.43
C ASP A 127 -5.36 15.87 1.60
N ARG A 128 -6.26 15.97 2.58
CA ARG A 128 -6.35 15.08 3.75
C ARG A 128 -7.36 13.94 3.56
N SER A 129 -8.01 13.83 2.41
CA SER A 129 -8.98 12.77 2.09
C SER A 129 -8.39 11.37 2.30
N SER A 130 -7.17 11.11 1.81
CA SER A 130 -6.47 9.83 1.93
C SER A 130 -6.26 9.40 3.39
N LEU A 131 -5.88 10.35 4.24
CA LEU A 131 -5.70 10.11 5.66
C LEU A 131 -7.04 9.84 6.37
N ARG A 132 -8.09 10.61 6.04
CA ARG A 132 -9.45 10.37 6.57
C ARG A 132 -9.95 8.99 6.18
N GLU A 133 -9.72 8.58 4.94
CA GLU A 133 -10.06 7.25 4.46
C GLU A 133 -9.31 6.15 5.21
N ALA A 134 -7.99 6.31 5.39
CA ALA A 134 -7.17 5.37 6.15
C ALA A 134 -7.67 5.24 7.59
N ILE A 135 -7.98 6.35 8.27
CA ILE A 135 -8.55 6.35 9.64
C ILE A 135 -9.87 5.58 9.67
N ARG A 136 -10.78 5.84 8.72
CA ARG A 136 -12.08 5.14 8.63
C ARG A 136 -11.87 3.64 8.42
N HIS A 137 -10.96 3.25 7.54
CA HIS A 137 -10.68 1.84 7.27
C HIS A 137 -10.14 1.12 8.51
N VAL A 138 -9.17 1.70 9.20
CA VAL A 138 -8.57 1.12 10.41
C VAL A 138 -9.59 1.04 11.55
N LYS A 139 -10.39 2.09 11.78
CA LYS A 139 -11.47 2.06 12.78
C LYS A 139 -12.51 0.96 12.50
N GLY A 140 -12.74 0.65 11.21
CA GLY A 140 -13.59 -0.46 10.78
C GLY A 140 -12.95 -1.85 10.90
N GLY A 141 -11.80 -1.99 11.56
CA GLY A 141 -11.10 -3.28 11.69
C GLY A 141 -10.17 -3.63 10.54
N GLY A 142 -9.92 -2.69 9.63
CA GLY A 142 -9.06 -2.86 8.46
C GLY A 142 -7.57 -2.77 8.76
N ALA A 143 -6.76 -3.21 7.79
CA ALA A 143 -5.30 -3.14 7.85
C ALA A 143 -4.77 -2.12 6.84
N ILE A 144 -3.92 -1.20 7.31
CA ILE A 144 -3.22 -0.23 6.45
C ILE A 144 -1.73 -0.54 6.43
N GLY A 145 -1.12 -0.44 5.24
CA GLY A 145 0.33 -0.38 5.09
C GLY A 145 0.77 1.01 4.69
N ILE A 146 1.76 1.55 5.41
CA ILE A 146 2.33 2.87 5.15
C ILE A 146 3.86 2.83 5.20
N PHE A 147 4.46 3.55 4.25
CA PHE A 147 5.88 3.84 4.18
C PHE A 147 6.08 5.32 4.54
N PRO A 148 6.38 5.63 5.81
CA PRO A 148 6.29 6.99 6.33
C PRO A 148 7.40 7.91 5.79
N GLU A 149 8.44 7.37 5.15
CA GLU A 149 9.45 8.16 4.42
C GLU A 149 8.85 8.85 3.19
N GLY A 150 7.72 8.36 2.67
CA GLY A 150 6.98 8.97 1.56
C GLY A 150 7.62 8.81 0.18
N ARG A 151 8.85 8.29 0.09
CA ARG A 151 9.53 7.89 -1.15
C ARG A 151 10.36 6.63 -0.92
N ILE A 152 10.88 6.08 -2.01
CA ILE A 152 11.93 5.07 -1.95
C ILE A 152 13.23 5.77 -1.55
N VAL A 153 13.92 5.20 -0.58
CA VAL A 153 15.16 5.74 -0.01
C VAL A 153 16.28 4.73 -0.20
N THR A 154 17.47 5.24 -0.50
CA THR A 154 18.70 4.44 -0.57
C THR A 154 18.98 3.73 0.75
N ARG A 155 19.56 2.55 0.67
CA ARG A 155 19.88 1.78 1.88
C ARG A 155 20.92 2.44 2.76
N GLY A 156 20.84 2.14 4.05
CA GLY A 156 21.86 2.46 5.03
C GLY A 156 21.47 3.55 6.00
N GLU A 157 20.30 4.15 5.87
CA GLU A 157 19.82 5.22 6.75
C GLU A 157 18.29 5.25 6.84
N ILE A 158 17.76 5.83 7.92
CA ILE A 158 16.33 6.06 8.09
C ILE A 158 16.04 7.56 7.98
N ARG A 159 15.32 7.94 6.92
CA ARG A 159 14.94 9.33 6.64
C ARG A 159 13.81 9.81 7.56
N PRO A 160 13.53 11.12 7.61
CA PRO A 160 12.45 11.65 8.43
C PRO A 160 11.10 11.06 8.02
N PHE A 161 10.28 10.72 9.01
CA PHE A 161 8.93 10.24 8.78
C PHE A 161 7.96 11.41 8.62
N LEU A 162 7.04 11.29 7.68
CA LEU A 162 5.94 12.23 7.53
C LEU A 162 4.95 12.10 8.69
N ASN A 163 4.53 13.24 9.26
CA ASN A 163 3.62 13.31 10.42
C ASN A 163 2.27 12.60 10.24
N GLY A 164 1.87 12.30 9.00
CA GLY A 164 0.63 11.59 8.69
C GLY A 164 0.54 10.21 9.38
N VAL A 165 1.67 9.52 9.57
CA VAL A 165 1.69 8.22 10.25
C VAL A 165 1.30 8.36 11.73
N GLY A 166 1.87 9.31 12.46
CA GLY A 166 1.52 9.53 13.86
C GLY A 166 0.10 10.02 14.03
N LEU A 167 -0.41 10.83 13.10
CA LEU A 167 -1.81 11.29 13.13
C LEU A 167 -2.78 10.12 12.89
N LEU A 168 -2.47 9.21 11.97
CA LEU A 168 -3.25 7.99 11.75
C LEU A 168 -3.31 7.13 13.02
N VAL A 169 -2.17 6.91 13.68
CA VAL A 169 -2.09 6.14 14.92
C VAL A 169 -2.86 6.82 16.05
N ALA A 170 -2.63 8.12 16.29
CA ALA A 170 -3.31 8.88 17.34
C ALA A 170 -4.84 8.87 17.17
N LYS A 171 -5.34 9.02 15.94
CA LYS A 171 -6.79 9.08 15.66
C LYS A 171 -7.48 7.73 15.70
N THR A 172 -6.75 6.63 15.54
CA THR A 172 -7.30 5.27 15.50
C THR A 172 -7.04 4.50 16.79
N ASN A 173 -6.00 4.85 17.55
CA ASN A 173 -5.41 4.03 18.61
C ASN A 173 -5.10 2.59 18.15
N ALA A 174 -4.94 2.36 16.85
CA ALA A 174 -4.67 1.02 16.37
C ALA A 174 -3.25 0.58 16.72
N PRO A 175 -3.03 -0.71 17.01
CA PRO A 175 -1.69 -1.26 17.13
C PRO A 175 -0.89 -1.02 15.85
N VAL A 176 0.38 -0.65 16.02
CA VAL A 176 1.36 -0.53 14.95
C VAL A 176 2.23 -1.78 14.90
N VAL A 177 2.38 -2.38 13.73
CA VAL A 177 3.38 -3.42 13.47
C VAL A 177 4.53 -2.80 12.72
N LEU A 178 5.68 -2.70 13.39
CA LEU A 178 6.92 -2.29 12.76
C LEU A 178 7.45 -3.44 11.91
N VAL A 179 7.72 -3.14 10.65
CA VAL A 179 8.26 -4.08 9.68
C VAL A 179 9.59 -3.56 9.17
N TRP A 180 10.57 -4.44 9.08
CA TRP A 180 11.86 -4.14 8.50
C TRP A 180 12.05 -4.96 7.22
N ILE A 181 12.34 -4.27 6.11
CA ILE A 181 12.63 -4.88 4.81
C ILE A 181 14.09 -4.65 4.45
N SER A 182 14.76 -5.71 3.99
CA SER A 182 16.14 -5.66 3.49
C SER A 182 16.33 -6.62 2.31
N GLY A 183 17.40 -6.45 1.54
CA GLY A 183 17.78 -7.40 0.47
C GLY A 183 16.90 -7.38 -0.80
N THR A 184 16.07 -6.35 -0.96
CA THR A 184 15.34 -5.95 -2.19
C THR A 184 16.26 -5.47 -3.34
N PRO A 185 15.74 -5.07 -4.51
CA PRO A 185 16.51 -4.28 -5.48
C PRO A 185 16.61 -2.82 -5.06
N GLU A 186 17.80 -2.21 -5.13
CA GLU A 186 18.01 -0.78 -4.85
C GLU A 186 17.67 0.05 -6.10
N THR A 187 16.41 0.41 -6.25
CA THR A 187 15.94 1.18 -7.39
C THR A 187 14.64 1.91 -7.07
N GLU A 188 14.52 3.12 -7.59
CA GLU A 188 13.27 3.89 -7.57
C GLU A 188 12.33 3.51 -8.72
N ASP A 189 12.84 2.81 -9.75
CA ASP A 189 12.04 2.41 -10.90
C ASP A 189 11.18 1.18 -10.58
N LEU A 190 9.86 1.33 -10.70
CA LEU A 190 8.89 0.31 -10.35
C LEU A 190 9.08 -0.97 -11.17
N ARG A 191 9.31 -0.84 -12.49
CA ARG A 191 9.47 -2.00 -13.38
C ARG A 191 10.73 -2.78 -13.02
N THR A 192 11.85 -2.09 -12.83
CA THR A 192 13.13 -2.67 -12.45
C THR A 192 13.03 -3.36 -11.09
N SER A 193 12.31 -2.78 -10.12
CA SER A 193 12.06 -3.40 -8.83
C SER A 193 11.35 -4.76 -8.94
N PHE A 194 10.46 -4.93 -9.93
CA PHE A 194 9.69 -6.15 -10.09
C PHE A 194 10.42 -7.28 -10.83
N VAL A 195 11.32 -6.95 -11.75
CA VAL A 195 12.00 -7.97 -12.58
C VAL A 195 13.39 -8.32 -12.06
N THR A 196 13.99 -7.49 -11.22
CA THR A 196 15.34 -7.72 -10.67
C THR A 196 15.29 -8.75 -9.55
N PRO A 197 15.92 -9.93 -9.71
CA PRO A 197 15.95 -10.93 -8.65
C PRO A 197 16.70 -10.44 -7.42
N SER A 198 16.28 -10.85 -6.23
CA SER A 198 16.89 -10.41 -4.98
C SER A 198 16.90 -11.52 -3.92
N ARG A 199 17.34 -11.20 -2.69
CA ARG A 199 17.26 -12.09 -1.51
C ARG A 199 16.59 -11.30 -0.40
N SER A 200 15.32 -11.01 -0.62
CA SER A 200 14.56 -10.12 0.27
C SER A 200 14.29 -10.79 1.62
N ARG A 201 14.33 -10.00 2.68
CA ARG A 201 13.96 -10.42 4.03
C ARG A 201 12.99 -9.41 4.61
N VAL A 202 11.84 -9.91 5.04
CA VAL A 202 10.81 -9.13 5.74
C VAL A 202 10.75 -9.62 7.17
N ARG A 203 10.99 -8.71 8.11
CA ARG A 203 11.00 -9.00 9.54
C ARG A 203 9.91 -8.19 10.24
N PHE A 204 8.95 -8.88 10.83
CA PHE A 204 7.91 -8.29 11.68
C PHE A 204 8.51 -8.07 13.07
N VAL A 205 9.05 -6.87 13.28
CA VAL A 205 9.91 -6.54 14.43
C VAL A 205 9.13 -6.54 15.73
N LYS A 206 8.12 -5.67 15.84
CA LYS A 206 7.42 -5.41 17.10
C LYS A 206 6.02 -4.89 16.84
N ARG A 207 5.07 -5.33 17.67
CA ARG A 207 3.76 -4.71 17.81
C ARG A 207 3.83 -3.66 18.91
N VAL A 208 3.46 -2.43 18.59
CA VAL A 208 3.52 -1.26 19.48
C VAL A 208 2.11 -0.71 19.65
N ASN A 209 1.75 -0.39 20.88
CA ASN A 209 0.54 0.38 21.21
C ASN A 209 0.98 1.70 21.81
N TYR A 210 0.19 2.74 21.58
CA TYR A 210 0.44 4.08 22.09
C TYR A 210 -0.70 4.51 23.02
N PRO A 211 -0.40 5.26 24.10
CA PRO A 211 -1.40 5.96 24.90
C PRO A 211 -2.28 6.88 24.04
N ARG A 212 -3.54 7.07 24.45
CA ARG A 212 -4.54 7.86 23.69
C ARG A 212 -4.22 9.35 23.60
N ASP A 213 -3.50 9.86 24.57
CA ASP A 213 -3.13 11.25 24.77
C ASP A 213 -1.77 11.61 24.13
N GLN A 214 -1.02 10.62 23.64
CA GLN A 214 0.28 10.88 23.06
C GLN A 214 0.16 11.67 21.74
N SER A 215 1.01 12.68 21.59
CA SER A 215 0.98 13.55 20.41
C SER A 215 1.38 12.79 19.14
N ALA A 216 0.79 13.17 18.00
CA ALA A 216 1.13 12.59 16.70
C ALA A 216 2.62 12.75 16.33
N GLN A 217 3.25 13.84 16.76
CA GLN A 217 4.67 14.10 16.51
C GLN A 217 5.55 13.14 17.32
N ASP A 218 5.23 12.93 18.61
CA ASP A 218 5.97 12.00 19.46
C ASP A 218 5.82 10.56 18.98
N ILE A 219 4.63 10.16 18.55
CA ILE A 219 4.40 8.85 17.94
C ILE A 219 5.26 8.69 16.68
N THR A 220 5.29 9.71 15.81
CA THR A 220 6.07 9.67 14.57
C THR A 220 7.56 9.54 14.86
N ARG A 221 8.08 10.31 15.81
CA ARG A 221 9.49 10.27 16.25
C ARG A 221 9.85 8.90 16.83
N ASP A 222 9.04 8.40 17.76
CA ASP A 222 9.28 7.12 18.43
C ASP A 222 9.19 5.92 17.45
N LEU A 223 8.27 5.96 16.48
CA LEU A 223 8.22 4.93 15.42
C LEU A 223 9.51 4.90 14.59
N ARG A 224 10.05 6.07 14.24
CA ARG A 224 11.29 6.20 13.48
C ARG A 224 12.48 5.68 14.28
N GLU A 225 12.60 6.07 15.55
CA GLU A 225 13.65 5.59 16.46
C GLU A 225 13.59 4.07 16.64
N LYS A 226 12.41 3.50 16.89
CA LYS A 226 12.23 2.05 17.02
C LYS A 226 12.60 1.31 15.74
N LEU A 227 12.30 1.87 14.57
CA LEU A 227 12.68 1.24 13.31
C LEU A 227 14.20 1.29 13.09
N SER A 228 14.84 2.41 13.41
CA SER A 228 16.31 2.56 13.38
C SER A 228 17.00 1.58 14.33
N GLN A 229 16.54 1.46 15.57
CA GLN A 229 17.06 0.48 16.53
C GLN A 229 16.92 -0.96 16.03
N ALA A 230 15.79 -1.27 15.38
CA ALA A 230 15.55 -2.61 14.85
C ALA A 230 16.40 -2.93 13.62
N SER A 231 16.62 -1.96 12.73
CA SER A 231 17.39 -2.13 11.50
C SER A 231 18.90 -2.04 11.74
N GLY A 232 19.34 -1.32 12.76
CA GLY A 232 20.73 -0.92 12.96
C GLY A 232 21.17 0.21 12.03
N TRP A 233 20.24 0.84 11.29
CA TRP A 233 20.56 1.96 10.41
C TRP A 233 20.47 3.29 11.16
N PRO A 234 21.46 4.19 10.99
CA PRO A 234 21.43 5.51 11.59
C PRO A 234 20.24 6.34 11.10
N LEU A 235 19.82 7.28 11.95
CA LEU A 235 18.88 8.33 11.57
C LEU A 235 19.60 9.37 10.71
N ASN A 236 19.00 9.75 9.58
CA ASN A 236 19.42 10.90 8.79
C ASN A 236 18.28 11.92 8.74
N ASP A 237 18.50 13.13 9.25
CA ASP A 237 17.50 14.19 9.36
C ASP A 237 17.33 15.02 8.10
N GLU A 238 18.14 14.80 7.08
CA GLU A 238 17.97 15.47 5.80
C GLU A 238 16.64 15.07 5.14
N PRO A 239 15.77 16.06 4.84
CA PRO A 239 14.50 15.80 4.19
C PRO A 239 14.71 15.33 2.74
N LEU A 240 13.81 14.48 2.25
CA LEU A 240 13.83 14.06 0.86
C LEU A 240 13.44 15.23 -0.05
N THR A 241 14.32 15.57 -0.99
CA THR A 241 14.11 16.70 -1.91
C THR A 241 12.88 16.46 -2.79
N PRO A 242 12.00 17.46 -2.99
CA PRO A 242 10.94 17.38 -3.99
C PRO A 242 11.54 17.34 -5.40
N THR A 243 11.46 16.18 -6.07
CA THR A 243 11.84 16.07 -7.48
C THR A 243 10.78 16.66 -8.40
N ASN A 244 11.18 17.61 -9.26
CA ASN A 244 10.39 18.16 -10.38
C ASN A 244 10.15 17.10 -11.49
N ARG A 245 9.41 16.03 -11.22
CA ARG A 245 8.95 15.09 -12.26
C ARG A 245 7.45 14.87 -12.20
N GLY A 246 6.69 15.96 -12.36
CA GLY A 246 5.41 15.89 -13.07
C GLY A 246 5.66 15.97 -14.58
N PRO A 247 4.74 15.52 -15.45
CA PRO A 247 4.90 15.71 -16.89
C PRO A 247 5.05 17.21 -17.14
N ALA A 248 6.15 17.60 -17.80
CA ALA A 248 6.34 18.95 -18.28
C ALA A 248 5.18 19.26 -19.24
N LEU A 249 4.18 20.00 -18.76
CA LEU A 249 3.29 20.72 -19.65
C LEU A 249 4.20 21.59 -20.51
N ARG A 250 4.30 21.24 -21.80
CA ARG A 250 4.99 22.03 -22.81
C ARG A 250 4.35 23.41 -22.84
N GLN A 251 4.88 24.36 -22.07
CA GLN A 251 4.67 25.76 -22.38
C GLN A 251 5.55 26.07 -23.57
N GLY A 252 4.89 26.25 -24.71
CA GLY A 252 5.52 26.68 -25.95
C GLY A 252 6.29 27.97 -25.72
N SER A 253 7.49 27.99 -26.28
CA SER A 253 8.31 29.16 -26.53
C SER A 253 7.50 30.31 -27.13
N GLN A 254 7.32 31.39 -26.37
CA GLN A 254 7.26 32.74 -26.91
C GLN A 254 8.25 33.60 -26.14
N GLU A 255 9.46 33.70 -26.69
CA GLU A 255 10.40 34.75 -26.33
C GLU A 255 9.99 36.07 -26.99
N ARG A 256 10.08 37.14 -26.20
CA ARG A 256 10.35 38.55 -26.54
C ARG A 256 9.22 39.36 -27.21
N SER A 257 8.76 40.37 -26.48
CA SER A 257 9.26 41.73 -26.71
C SER A 257 8.95 42.64 -25.52
N ALA A 258 9.92 43.44 -25.14
CA ALA A 258 9.86 44.43 -24.07
C ALA A 258 9.12 45.69 -24.52
N ALA A 259 8.27 46.24 -23.66
CA ALA A 259 8.08 47.68 -23.45
C ALA A 259 7.10 47.90 -22.29
N ALA A 260 7.57 48.51 -21.20
CA ALA A 260 6.71 49.28 -20.30
C ALA A 260 6.50 50.67 -20.94
N PRO A 261 5.38 51.36 -20.65
CA PRO A 261 5.48 52.33 -19.55
C PRO A 261 4.20 52.56 -18.71
N SER A 262 4.46 52.94 -17.47
CA SER A 262 3.80 53.96 -16.63
C SER A 262 2.27 54.05 -16.49
N ALA A 263 1.89 53.96 -15.21
CA ALA A 263 1.05 54.91 -14.45
C ALA A 263 -0.49 54.78 -14.47
N ASP A 264 -0.98 54.69 -13.22
CA ASP A 264 -2.07 55.47 -12.63
C ASP A 264 -3.45 54.82 -12.46
N HIS A 265 -4.03 55.13 -11.30
CA HIS A 265 -5.42 54.95 -10.83
C HIS A 265 -5.86 53.52 -10.50
N ARG A 266 -6.73 53.26 -9.52
CA ARG A 266 -7.35 53.97 -8.38
C ARG A 266 -8.05 52.87 -7.56
N ASP A 267 -8.41 53.21 -6.33
CA ASP A 267 -9.23 52.45 -5.39
C ASP A 267 -10.47 51.78 -6.02
N GLU A 268 -10.84 50.61 -5.52
CA GLU A 268 -12.20 50.35 -5.00
C GLU A 268 -12.26 49.05 -4.19
N ASN A 269 -12.74 49.20 -2.94
CA ASN A 269 -13.28 48.13 -2.13
C ASN A 269 -14.51 47.53 -2.82
N ASP A 270 -14.73 46.23 -2.68
CA ASP A 270 -16.09 45.79 -2.38
C ASP A 270 -16.13 44.47 -1.61
N GLU A 271 -17.06 44.49 -0.66
CA GLU A 271 -17.38 43.53 0.38
C GLU A 271 -18.38 42.47 -0.15
N LYS A 272 -18.59 41.43 0.67
CA LYS A 272 -19.65 40.40 0.60
C LYS A 272 -19.53 39.32 -0.48
N SER A 273 -19.93 38.07 -0.25
CA SER A 273 -20.77 37.49 0.81
C SER A 273 -20.53 35.98 0.90
N ASP A 274 -20.72 35.47 2.12
CA ASP A 274 -20.96 34.07 2.44
C ASP A 274 -22.01 33.43 1.52
N GLU A 275 -21.80 32.18 1.14
CA GLU A 275 -22.90 31.21 1.04
C GLU A 275 -22.39 29.77 1.22
N ASP A 276 -22.73 29.26 2.40
CA ASP A 276 -22.75 27.89 2.85
C ASP A 276 -23.76 27.08 2.02
N HIS A 277 -23.33 25.98 1.38
CA HIS A 277 -24.24 24.89 1.00
C HIS A 277 -23.55 23.54 1.16
N GLY A 278 -23.85 22.90 2.28
CA GLY A 278 -23.65 21.47 2.48
C GLY A 278 -24.44 20.62 1.49
N SER A 279 -23.81 19.54 1.02
CA SER A 279 -24.51 18.35 0.54
C SER A 279 -23.62 17.13 0.73
N ASP A 280 -23.98 16.36 1.75
CA ASP A 280 -23.61 14.97 1.98
C ASP A 280 -24.31 14.07 0.94
N PRO A 281 -23.59 13.12 0.33
CA PRO A 281 -24.20 11.84 -0.01
C PRO A 281 -23.42 10.70 0.67
N SER A 282 -24.04 10.24 1.75
CA SER A 282 -23.83 8.94 2.34
C SER A 282 -24.19 7.79 1.38
N THR A 283 -23.62 6.62 1.68
CA THR A 283 -24.06 5.26 1.29
C THR A 283 -23.69 4.72 -0.09
N GLY A 284 -22.59 3.94 -0.14
CA GLY A 284 -22.31 2.93 -1.17
C GLY A 284 -22.03 1.57 -0.50
N PRO A 285 -22.51 0.43 -1.03
CA PRO A 285 -22.66 -0.81 -0.27
C PRO A 285 -21.41 -1.70 -0.38
N TYR A 286 -20.37 -1.44 0.42
CA TYR A 286 -19.25 -2.39 0.55
C TYR A 286 -18.70 -2.42 1.99
N HIS A 287 -19.58 -2.62 2.96
CA HIS A 287 -19.20 -3.05 4.31
C HIS A 287 -19.05 -4.58 4.34
N ALA A 288 -17.90 -5.08 3.89
CA ALA A 288 -17.52 -6.46 4.18
C ALA A 288 -16.96 -6.53 5.60
N ALA A 289 -17.81 -6.88 6.56
CA ALA A 289 -17.36 -7.42 7.83
C ALA A 289 -16.51 -8.68 7.54
N TYR A 290 -15.28 -8.73 8.06
CA TYR A 290 -14.42 -9.90 7.93
C TYR A 290 -15.06 -11.08 8.68
N PRO A 291 -15.45 -12.19 8.01
CA PRO A 291 -15.96 -13.34 8.73
C PRO A 291 -14.80 -14.13 9.33
N ASN A 292 -14.85 -14.32 10.65
CA ASN A 292 -14.02 -15.27 11.38
C ASN A 292 -14.32 -16.70 10.90
N ARG A 293 -13.35 -17.36 10.27
CA ARG A 293 -13.28 -18.83 10.25
C ARG A 293 -11.92 -19.27 10.77
N CYS A 294 -11.89 -19.48 12.08
CA CYS A 294 -10.91 -20.32 12.72
C CYS A 294 -11.40 -21.78 12.51
N THR A 295 -10.86 -22.47 11.51
CA THR A 295 -10.93 -23.94 11.47
C THR A 295 -9.64 -24.44 12.08
N MET A 296 -9.69 -24.77 13.37
CA MET A 296 -8.79 -25.72 13.98
C MET A 296 -8.98 -27.07 13.27
N THR A 297 -7.92 -27.61 12.73
CA THR A 297 -7.76 -29.07 12.62
C THR A 297 -6.38 -29.38 13.16
N ALA A 298 -6.39 -30.27 14.16
CA ALA A 298 -5.23 -30.88 14.80
C ALA A 298 -4.37 -31.66 13.81
#